data_AF-E4N8Y2-F1
#
_entry.id   AF-E4N8Y2-F1
#
_cell.length_a   1.000
_cell.length_b   1.000
_cell.length_c   1.000
_cell.angle_alpha   90.00
_cell.angle_beta   90.00
_cell.angle_gamma   90.00
#
_symmetry.space_group_name_H-M   'P 1'
#
loop_
_entity.id
_entity.type
_entity.pdbx_description
1 polymer ?
#
loop_
_entity_poly.entity_id
_entity_poly.type
_entity_poly.pdbx_seq_one_letter_code
_entity_poly.pdbx_strand_id
1 'polypeptide(L)' 'MNDFPLLCPRCGRPQRVLRQDDPHRPVRVVHTETGRETCADEDEPASEPPTDPERSGLDRC' A
#
# COMPACT_ATOMS: atom_id res chain seq x y z
N MET A 1 26.54 -18.70 0.20
CA MET A 1 25.96 -17.56 0.95
C MET A 1 24.54 -17.96 1.27
N ASN A 2 24.21 -18.21 2.54
CA ASN A 2 22.82 -18.42 2.94
C ASN A 2 22.14 -17.06 2.94
N ASP A 3 21.41 -16.76 1.86
CA ASP A 3 20.55 -15.59 1.79
C ASP A 3 19.32 -15.90 2.65
N PHE A 4 19.28 -15.37 3.88
CA PHE A 4 18.09 -15.47 4.71
C PHE A 4 17.02 -14.57 4.07
N PRO A 5 15.88 -15.14 3.65
CA PRO A 5 14.85 -14.34 3.00
C PRO A 5 14.30 -13.32 3.99
N LEU A 6 14.24 -12.06 3.57
CA LEU A 6 13.48 -11.05 4.30
C LEU A 6 12.01 -11.48 4.27
N LEU A 7 11.29 -11.36 5.39
CA LEU A 7 9.88 -11.74 5.49
C LEU A 7 9.03 -10.50 5.77
N CYS A 8 7.87 -10.33 5.11
CA CYS A 8 6.88 -9.27 5.45
C CYS A 8 6.50 -9.46 6.91
N PRO A 9 6.75 -8.49 7.81
CA PRO A 9 6.32 -8.61 9.20
C PRO A 9 4.80 -8.63 9.36
N ARG A 10 4.03 -8.28 8.32
CA ARG A 10 2.56 -8.33 8.32
C ARG A 10 1.98 -9.68 7.89
N CYS A 11 2.53 -10.31 6.85
CA CYS A 11 1.96 -11.54 6.27
C CYS A 11 2.91 -12.74 6.20
N GLY A 12 4.16 -12.59 6.69
CA GLY A 12 5.17 -13.65 6.69
C GLY A 12 5.73 -14.03 5.32
N ARG A 13 5.28 -13.40 4.22
CA ARG A 13 5.72 -13.75 2.86
C ARG A 13 7.13 -13.25 2.55
N PRO A 14 7.92 -13.97 1.73
CA PRO A 14 9.25 -13.52 1.30
C PRO A 14 9.23 -12.16 0.59
N GLN A 15 10.24 -11.34 0.90
CA GLN A 15 10.45 -10.01 0.36
C GLN A 15 11.85 -9.86 -0.24
N ARG A 16 11.97 -8.88 -1.15
CA ARG A 16 13.25 -8.46 -1.73
C ARG A 16 13.36 -6.94 -1.76
N VAL A 17 14.59 -6.46 -1.63
CA VAL A 17 14.92 -5.03 -1.74
C VAL A 17 15.21 -4.69 -3.21
N LEU A 18 14.47 -3.74 -3.76
CA LEU A 18 14.74 -3.14 -5.06
C LEU A 18 15.58 -1.88 -4.84
N ARG A 19 16.86 -1.99 -5.20
CA ARG A 19 17.77 -0.85 -5.33
C ARG A 19 17.70 -0.36 -6.77
N GLN A 20 17.39 0.92 -6.94
CA GLN A 20 17.37 1.57 -8.24
C GLN A 20 18.76 2.09 -8.55
N ASP A 21 19.10 2.21 -9.83
CA ASP A 21 20.40 2.72 -10.29
C ASP A 21 20.59 4.21 -9.93
N ASP A 22 19.46 4.94 -9.82
CA ASP A 22 19.43 6.34 -9.42
C ASP A 22 19.52 6.47 -7.88
N PRO A 23 20.55 7.15 -7.35
CA PRO A 23 20.78 7.29 -5.91
C PRO A 23 19.79 8.25 -5.23
N HIS A 24 19.04 9.06 -5.98
CA HIS A 24 18.01 9.95 -5.43
C HIS A 24 16.65 9.27 -5.28
N ARG A 25 16.47 8.10 -5.90
CA ARG A 25 15.25 7.32 -5.79
C ARG A 25 15.25 6.48 -4.52
N PRO A 26 14.12 6.47 -3.79
CA PRO A 26 14.03 5.69 -2.56
C PRO A 26 14.16 4.20 -2.85
N VAL A 27 14.81 3.50 -1.92
CA VAL A 27 14.87 2.04 -1.89
C VAL A 27 13.46 1.51 -1.64
N ARG A 28 13.04 0.50 -2.40
CA ARG A 28 11.73 -0.14 -2.24
C ARG A 28 11.86 -1.57 -1.74
N VAL A 29 10.89 -2.04 -0.97
CA VAL A 29 10.84 -3.43 -0.50
C VAL A 29 9.53 -4.03 -0.96
N VAL A 30 9.61 -5.07 -1.77
CA VAL A 30 8.44 -5.71 -2.37
C VAL A 30 8.40 -7.18 -2.02
N HIS A 31 7.21 -7.78 -2.03
CA HIS A 31 7.10 -9.23 -2.01
C HIS A 31 7.78 -9.83 -3.22
N THR A 32 8.53 -10.90 -3.00
CA THR A 32 9.22 -11.62 -4.06
C THR A 32 8.23 -12.21 -5.06
N GLU A 33 7.08 -12.67 -4.58
CA GLU A 33 6.06 -13.34 -5.39
C GLU A 33 5.17 -12.36 -6.17
N THR A 34 4.71 -11.27 -5.53
CA THR A 34 3.75 -10.34 -6.16
C THR A 34 4.41 -9.12 -6.79
N GLY A 35 5.66 -8.81 -6.41
CA GLY A 35 6.33 -7.57 -6.80
C GLY A 35 5.69 -6.31 -6.20
N ARG A 36 4.76 -6.44 -5.25
CA ARG A 36 4.07 -5.32 -4.61
C ARG A 36 4.57 -5.09 -3.19
N GLU A 37 4.56 -3.83 -2.76
CA GLU A 37 4.93 -3.40 -1.41
C GLU A 37 3.82 -3.75 -0.39
N THR A 38 2.56 -3.78 -0.85
CA THR A 38 1.40 -4.11 0.00
C THR A 38 1.24 -5.61 0.22
N CYS A 39 0.97 -6.01 1.47
CA CYS A 39 0.63 -7.38 1.86
C CYS A 39 -0.88 -7.48 1.58
N ALA A 40 -1.28 -8.17 0.51
CA ALA A 40 -2.67 -8.16 0.03
C ALA A 40 -3.60 -8.89 1.03
N ASP A 41 -4.53 -8.15 1.61
CA ASP A 41 -5.79 -8.62 2.21
C ASP A 41 -6.81 -7.47 2.06
N GLU A 42 -8.00 -7.79 1.52
CA GLU A 42 -9.18 -6.94 1.23
C GLU A 42 -8.98 -5.90 0.09
N ASP A 43 -9.69 -5.94 -1.04
CA ASP A 43 -11.12 -5.64 -1.17
C ASP A 43 -11.49 -4.38 -0.37
N GLU A 44 -10.95 -3.22 -0.77
CA GLU A 44 -11.66 -1.98 -0.47
C GLU A 44 -12.88 -1.95 -1.40
N PRO A 45 -14.14 -2.09 -0.93
CA PRO A 45 -15.22 -1.46 -1.66
C PRO A 45 -14.82 0.02 -1.74
N ALA A 46 -14.74 0.54 -2.96
CA ALA A 46 -14.47 1.95 -3.21
C ALA A 46 -15.20 2.76 -2.14
N SER A 47 -14.44 3.45 -1.27
CA SER A 47 -15.02 4.42 -0.35
C SER A 47 -15.67 5.48 -1.23
N GLU A 48 -16.93 5.28 -1.54
CA GLU A 48 -17.85 6.29 -2.00
C GLU A 48 -17.67 7.49 -1.05
N PRO A 49 -17.42 8.69 -1.59
CA PRO A 49 -17.21 9.87 -0.75
C PRO A 49 -18.43 10.02 0.17
N PRO A 50 -18.24 10.44 1.44
CA PRO A 50 -19.38 10.68 2.31
C PRO A 50 -20.29 11.68 1.61
N THR A 51 -21.51 11.24 1.27
CA THR A 51 -22.54 12.15 0.76
C THR A 51 -22.91 13.01 1.95
N ASP A 52 -22.27 14.17 2.07
CA ASP A 52 -22.58 15.17 3.07
C ASP A 52 -24.03 15.64 2.88
N PRO A 53 -24.97 15.34 3.81
CA PRO A 53 -26.33 15.85 3.72
C PRO A 53 -26.44 17.30 4.25
N GLU A 54 -25.33 17.91 4.68
CA GLU A 54 -25.25 19.21 5.36
C GLU A 54 -25.12 20.41 4.40
N ARG A 55 -25.42 20.21 3.11
CA ARG A 55 -25.62 21.30 2.14
C ARG A 55 -27.07 21.45 1.67
N SER A 56 -28.04 21.08 2.49
CA SER A 56 -29.47 21.34 2.22
C SER A 56 -30.12 22.34 3.19
N GLY A 57 -29.33 22.96 4.09
CA GLY A 57 -29.84 23.88 5.13
C GLY A 57 -29.63 25.38 4.89
N LEU A 58 -29.11 25.80 3.74
CA LEU A 58 -28.80 27.22 3.44
C LEU A 58 -29.78 27.87 2.46
N ASP A 59 -31.02 27.40 2.44
CA ASP A 59 -32.14 28.13 1.85
C ASP A 59 -33.14 28.45 2.97
N ARG A 60 -32.98 29.65 3.55
CA ARG A 60 -34.04 30.52 4.09
C ARG A 60 -33.53 31.43 5.20
N CYS A 61 -33.00 32.59 4.80
CA CYS A 61 -33.07 33.84 5.54
C CYS A 61 -33.52 34.93 4.56
#